data_AF-A0A6V7UH04-F1
#
_entry.id   AF-A0A6V7UH04-F1
#
_cell.length_a   1.000
_cell.length_b   1.000
_cell.length_c   1.000
_cell.angle_alpha   90.00
_cell.angle_beta   90.00
_cell.angle_gamma   90.00
#
_symmetry.space_group_name_H-M   'P 1'
#
loop_
_entity.id
_entity.type
_entity.pdbx_description
1 polymer ?
#
loop_
_entity_poly.entity_id
_entity_poly.type
_entity_poly.pdbx_seq_one_letter_code
_entity_poly.pdbx_strand_id
1 'polypeptide(L)'
;MKNSLEGGKLFFSVERFDYTKGILEKLEAYERYLKNHPDRIGKDVFYQLAPLNRQKIHTYSRYQSACREKVLKINKKYGEDYEREDGQIIKKGYVPVDIRTDGMKREELVLRYLAMDIGIVTPVKDGMNLVAKEMILSNPKAALILSEGAGTHHQFSENRLGGEYHLVITLFKQI
;
A
#
# COMPACT_ATOMS: atom_id res chain seq x y z
N MET A 1 6.28 7.07 13.97
CA MET A 1 4.88 6.60 13.89
C MET A 1 4.85 5.15 14.32
N LYS A 2 3.96 4.74 15.23
CA LYS A 2 3.64 3.34 15.51
C LYS A 2 2.18 3.15 15.11
N ASN A 3 1.94 2.58 13.94
CA ASN A 3 0.58 2.39 13.41
C ASN A 3 0.26 0.90 13.19
N SER A 4 1.27 0.05 12.98
CA SER A 4 1.16 -1.36 13.36
C SER A 4 1.15 -1.48 14.88
N LEU A 5 0.29 -2.35 15.41
CA LEU A 5 0.42 -2.86 16.78
C LEU A 5 1.55 -3.89 16.85
N GLU A 6 1.82 -4.43 18.04
CA GLU A 6 2.89 -5.41 18.26
C GLU A 6 2.67 -6.68 17.40
N GLY A 7 3.71 -7.10 16.67
CA GLY A 7 3.61 -8.17 15.65
C GLY A 7 2.90 -7.79 14.34
N GLY A 8 2.44 -6.55 14.21
CA GLY A 8 1.82 -6.00 13.01
C GLY A 8 2.79 -5.53 11.94
N LYS A 9 2.29 -5.34 10.72
CA LYS A 9 3.04 -4.99 9.51
C LYS A 9 2.59 -3.66 8.91
N LEU A 10 3.56 -2.84 8.53
CA LEU A 10 3.34 -1.61 7.77
C LEU A 10 3.46 -1.88 6.27
N PHE A 11 2.32 -1.94 5.59
CA PHE A 11 2.24 -1.84 4.14
C PHE A 11 2.35 -0.37 3.72
N PHE A 12 3.24 -0.02 2.79
CA PHE A 12 3.48 1.35 2.36
C PHE A 12 3.45 1.50 0.84
N SER A 13 2.81 2.56 0.34
CA SER A 13 2.80 2.89 -1.09
C SER A 13 2.84 4.39 -1.34
N VAL A 14 3.49 4.79 -2.44
CA VAL A 14 3.74 6.19 -2.82
C VAL A 14 3.58 6.35 -4.32
N GLU A 15 2.41 6.81 -4.76
CA GLU A 15 2.11 6.99 -6.19
C GLU A 15 1.26 8.25 -6.38
N ARG A 16 1.31 8.92 -7.54
CA ARG A 16 0.41 10.05 -7.81
C ARG A 16 -1.04 9.56 -7.84
N PHE A 17 -2.00 10.39 -7.42
CA PHE A 17 -3.41 9.98 -7.32
C PHE A 17 -4.13 9.91 -8.69
N ASP A 18 -3.71 8.93 -9.48
CA ASP A 18 -3.90 8.80 -10.92
C ASP A 18 -4.40 7.37 -11.24
N TYR A 19 -5.38 7.23 -12.14
CA TYR A 19 -5.99 5.93 -12.45
C TYR A 19 -5.01 4.92 -13.09
N THR A 20 -3.88 5.39 -13.63
CA THR A 20 -2.81 4.50 -14.13
C THR A 20 -2.05 3.77 -13.01
N LYS A 21 -2.24 4.15 -11.74
CA LYS A 21 -1.48 3.66 -10.57
C LYS A 21 -2.19 2.57 -9.75
N GLY A 22 -3.36 2.10 -10.19
CA GLY A 22 -3.99 0.91 -9.60
C GLY A 22 -4.36 1.05 -8.11
N ILE A 23 -4.55 2.27 -7.60
CA ILE A 23 -4.81 2.55 -6.18
C ILE A 23 -6.14 1.94 -5.72
N LEU A 24 -7.19 1.97 -6.54
CA LEU A 24 -8.49 1.36 -6.21
C LEU A 24 -8.37 -0.16 -6.12
N GLU A 25 -7.75 -0.77 -7.11
CA GLU A 25 -7.48 -2.20 -7.23
C GLU A 25 -6.60 -2.71 -6.08
N LYS A 26 -5.65 -1.88 -5.63
CA LYS A 26 -4.81 -2.10 -4.46
C LYS A 26 -5.58 -2.06 -3.15
N LEU A 27 -6.53 -1.12 -3.01
CA LEU A 27 -7.45 -1.06 -1.87
C LEU A 27 -8.43 -2.26 -1.87
N GLU A 28 -8.84 -2.75 -3.03
CA GLU A 28 -9.65 -3.96 -3.16
C GLU A 28 -8.90 -5.22 -2.71
N ALA A 29 -7.64 -5.39 -3.12
CA ALA A 29 -6.79 -6.47 -2.65
C ALA A 29 -6.50 -6.36 -1.14
N TYR A 30 -6.32 -5.15 -0.59
CA TYR A 30 -6.17 -4.99 0.86
C TYR A 30 -7.45 -5.34 1.63
N GLU A 31 -8.66 -5.08 1.08
CA GLU A 31 -9.90 -5.58 1.68
C GLU A 31 -9.96 -7.12 1.67
N ARG A 32 -9.52 -7.77 0.58
CA ARG A 32 -9.50 -9.23 0.45
C ARG A 32 -8.45 -9.86 1.37
N TYR A 33 -7.28 -9.24 1.50
CA TYR A 33 -6.26 -9.60 2.49
C TYR A 33 -6.83 -9.63 3.91
N LEU A 34 -7.45 -8.53 4.36
CA LEU A 34 -8.08 -8.48 5.70
C LEU A 34 -9.24 -9.47 5.87
N LYS A 35 -9.98 -9.77 4.79
CA LYS A 35 -11.05 -10.78 4.81
C LYS A 35 -10.50 -12.21 4.94
N ASN A 36 -9.40 -12.51 4.25
CA ASN A 36 -8.80 -13.85 4.21
C ASN A 36 -7.88 -14.12 5.42
N HIS A 37 -7.42 -13.06 6.09
CA HIS A 37 -6.55 -13.12 7.26
C HIS A 37 -7.13 -12.29 8.42
N PRO A 38 -8.26 -12.70 9.03
CA PRO A 38 -8.88 -11.97 10.14
C PRO A 38 -7.96 -11.87 11.36
N ASP A 39 -6.97 -12.76 11.48
CA ASP A 39 -5.96 -12.72 12.54
C ASP A 39 -5.06 -11.46 12.49
N ARG A 40 -4.95 -10.83 11.31
CA ARG A 40 -4.14 -9.62 11.03
C ARG A 40 -4.89 -8.31 11.27
N ILE A 41 -6.23 -8.36 11.33
CA ILE A 41 -7.05 -7.19 11.66
C ILE A 41 -6.64 -6.68 13.05
N GLY A 42 -6.49 -5.37 13.19
CA GLY A 42 -5.97 -4.69 14.38
C GLY A 42 -4.46 -4.58 14.44
N LYS A 43 -3.72 -5.43 13.72
CA LYS A 43 -2.25 -5.46 13.71
C LYS A 43 -1.68 -4.72 12.51
N ASP A 44 -2.23 -5.00 11.32
CA ASP A 44 -1.66 -4.58 10.05
C ASP A 44 -2.36 -3.33 9.50
N VAL A 45 -1.54 -2.42 8.95
CA VAL A 45 -2.00 -1.14 8.42
C VAL A 45 -1.41 -0.84 7.06
N PHE A 46 -2.23 -0.24 6.20
CA PHE A 46 -1.81 0.21 4.87
C PHE A 46 -1.77 1.74 4.80
N TYR A 47 -0.59 2.26 4.49
CA TYR A 47 -0.30 3.69 4.40
C TYR A 47 -0.09 4.09 2.94
N GLN A 48 -1.06 4.78 2.35
CA GLN A 48 -0.99 5.23 0.95
C GLN A 48 -0.72 6.73 0.90
N LEU A 49 0.48 7.12 0.50
CA LEU A 49 0.74 8.49 0.06
C LEU A 49 0.28 8.62 -1.40
N ALA A 50 -0.68 9.50 -1.65
CA ALA A 50 -1.33 9.71 -2.94
C ALA A 50 -1.43 11.22 -3.29
N PRO A 51 -0.30 11.89 -3.61
CA PRO A 51 -0.29 13.33 -3.89
C PRO A 51 -1.21 13.68 -5.06
N LEU A 52 -2.04 14.71 -4.88
CA LEU A 52 -3.01 15.13 -5.89
C LEU A 52 -2.35 15.59 -7.19
N ASN A 53 -2.89 15.16 -8.32
CA ASN A 53 -2.55 15.68 -9.64
C ASN A 53 -3.82 16.00 -10.43
N ARG A 54 -3.67 16.80 -11.50
CA ARG A 54 -4.63 16.94 -12.61
C ARG A 54 -6.10 17.21 -12.19
N GLN A 55 -6.30 17.90 -11.07
CA GLN A 55 -7.59 18.11 -10.39
C GLN A 55 -8.73 18.63 -11.29
N LYS A 56 -8.42 19.40 -12.35
CA LYS A 56 -9.41 19.94 -13.31
C LYS A 56 -9.99 18.88 -14.27
N ILE A 57 -9.50 17.64 -14.27
CA ILE A 57 -9.96 16.57 -15.18
C ILE A 57 -10.97 15.67 -14.45
N HIS A 58 -12.20 15.61 -14.97
CA HIS A 58 -13.32 14.89 -14.33
C HIS A 58 -13.03 13.39 -14.06
N THR A 59 -12.31 12.70 -14.96
CA THR A 59 -11.97 11.28 -14.78
C THR A 59 -11.04 11.04 -13.58
N TYR A 60 -10.12 11.97 -13.31
CA TYR A 60 -9.25 11.95 -12.12
C TYR A 60 -10.08 12.15 -10.85
N SER A 61 -10.95 13.15 -10.83
CA SER A 61 -11.85 13.41 -9.69
C SER A 61 -12.73 12.20 -9.37
N ARG A 62 -13.36 11.58 -10.37
CA ARG A 62 -14.18 10.36 -10.19
C ARG A 62 -13.37 9.19 -9.61
N TYR A 63 -12.15 8.95 -10.09
CA TYR A 63 -11.28 7.89 -9.58
C TYR A 63 -10.82 8.18 -8.13
N GLN A 64 -10.45 9.43 -7.83
CA GLN A 64 -10.06 9.87 -6.50
C GLN A 64 -11.19 9.69 -5.49
N SER A 65 -12.43 10.04 -5.87
CA SER A 65 -13.62 9.83 -5.04
C SER A 65 -13.91 8.35 -4.78
N ALA A 66 -13.85 7.48 -5.81
CA ALA A 66 -14.03 6.04 -5.65
C ALA A 66 -12.99 5.41 -4.69
N CYS A 67 -11.73 5.85 -4.77
CA CYS A 67 -10.69 5.41 -3.84
C CYS A 67 -10.96 5.87 -2.39
N ARG A 68 -11.42 7.12 -2.18
CA ARG A 68 -11.80 7.62 -0.85
C ARG A 68 -13.00 6.86 -0.28
N GLU A 69 -14.02 6.60 -1.09
CA GLU A 69 -15.18 5.79 -0.72
C GLU A 69 -14.76 4.37 -0.32
N LYS A 70 -13.84 3.75 -1.06
CA LYS A 70 -13.27 2.43 -0.74
C LYS A 70 -12.52 2.44 0.59
N VAL A 71 -11.69 3.46 0.87
CA VAL A 71 -11.02 3.62 2.17
C VAL A 71 -12.04 3.76 3.31
N LEU A 72 -13.09 4.56 3.13
CA LEU A 72 -14.15 4.70 4.14
C LEU A 72 -14.88 3.36 4.40
N LYS A 73 -15.17 2.57 3.37
CA LYS A 73 -15.77 1.23 3.50
C LYS A 73 -14.87 0.27 4.29
N ILE A 74 -13.57 0.22 3.96
CA ILE A 74 -12.60 -0.65 4.66
C ILE A 74 -12.44 -0.21 6.12
N ASN A 75 -12.24 1.08 6.37
CA ASN A 75 -12.03 1.60 7.72
C ASN A 75 -13.27 1.48 8.60
N LYS A 76 -14.49 1.63 8.05
CA LYS A 76 -15.71 1.34 8.79
C LYS A 76 -15.83 -0.15 9.14
N LYS A 77 -15.58 -1.04 8.17
CA LYS A 77 -15.78 -2.49 8.32
C LYS A 77 -14.80 -3.16 9.30
N TYR A 78 -13.59 -2.62 9.43
CA TYR A 78 -12.51 -3.26 10.21
C TYR A 78 -11.84 -2.34 11.25
N GLY A 79 -12.19 -1.04 11.31
CA GLY A 79 -11.58 -0.05 12.21
C GLY A 79 -12.53 0.60 13.24
N GLU A 80 -13.81 0.26 13.21
CA GLU A 80 -14.70 0.38 14.38
C GLU A 80 -14.33 -0.75 15.39
N ASP A 81 -14.96 -0.82 16.58
CA ASP A 81 -14.59 -1.78 17.63
C ASP A 81 -14.86 -3.24 17.18
N TYR A 82 -13.86 -3.87 16.54
CA TYR A 82 -13.96 -5.17 15.88
C TYR A 82 -13.61 -6.30 16.86
N GLU A 83 -14.58 -7.15 17.17
CA GLU A 83 -14.37 -8.40 17.91
C GLU A 83 -13.80 -9.46 16.96
N ARG A 84 -12.57 -9.90 17.24
CA ARG A 84 -11.90 -10.98 16.50
C ARG A 84 -12.51 -12.33 16.89
N GLU A 85 -12.35 -13.33 16.03
CA GLU A 85 -12.91 -14.69 16.23
C GLU A 85 -12.40 -15.40 17.51
N ASP A 86 -11.33 -14.89 18.14
CA ASP A 86 -10.80 -15.32 19.44
C ASP A 86 -11.31 -14.47 20.64
N GLY A 87 -12.37 -13.68 20.45
CA GLY A 87 -13.00 -12.84 21.48
C GLY A 87 -12.23 -11.55 21.80
N GLN A 88 -11.16 -11.23 21.08
CA GLN A 88 -10.38 -10.00 21.32
C GLN A 88 -11.00 -8.79 20.61
N ILE A 89 -11.50 -7.83 21.40
CA ILE A 89 -12.02 -6.54 20.88
C ILE A 89 -10.87 -5.59 20.56
N ILE A 90 -10.73 -5.23 19.28
CA ILE A 90 -9.81 -4.18 18.82
C ILE A 90 -10.42 -2.82 19.14
N LYS A 91 -10.02 -2.21 20.27
CA LYS A 91 -10.57 -0.93 20.73
C LYS A 91 -10.01 0.27 19.96
N LYS A 92 -10.88 1.28 19.74
CA LYS A 92 -10.58 2.69 19.37
C LYS A 92 -9.11 3.05 19.13
N GLY A 93 -8.75 3.25 17.86
CA GLY A 93 -7.48 3.84 17.44
C GLY A 93 -6.84 3.14 16.24
N TYR A 94 -7.23 1.89 15.98
CA TYR A 94 -6.85 1.17 14.76
C TYR A 94 -7.47 1.83 13.53
N VAL A 95 -6.66 2.06 12.49
CA VAL A 95 -7.10 2.60 11.20
C VAL A 95 -6.50 1.70 10.11
N PRO A 96 -7.28 0.77 9.51
CA PRO A 96 -6.77 -0.20 8.54
C PRO A 96 -6.04 0.45 7.35
N VAL A 97 -6.55 1.58 6.85
CA VAL A 97 -5.96 2.33 5.74
C VAL A 97 -5.87 3.83 6.02
N ASP A 98 -4.66 4.38 5.98
CA ASP A 98 -4.40 5.82 6.04
C ASP A 98 -3.98 6.34 4.65
N ILE A 99 -4.89 7.03 3.95
CA ILE A 99 -4.60 7.68 2.67
C ILE A 99 -4.33 9.18 2.86
N ARG A 100 -3.14 9.63 2.46
CA ARG A 100 -2.70 11.03 2.56
C ARG A 100 -2.54 11.61 1.17
N THR A 101 -3.19 12.75 0.90
CA THR A 101 -3.17 13.36 -0.44
C THR A 101 -2.35 14.63 -0.56
N ASP A 102 -1.76 15.06 0.56
CA ASP A 102 -0.79 16.14 0.65
C ASP A 102 0.60 15.67 0.22
N GLY A 103 1.50 16.62 -0.06
CA GLY A 103 2.91 16.32 -0.27
C GLY A 103 3.60 15.91 1.03
N MET A 104 4.62 15.06 0.92
CA MET A 104 5.52 14.67 2.02
C MET A 104 6.93 15.16 1.69
N LYS A 105 7.69 15.61 2.71
CA LYS A 105 9.09 16.04 2.49
C LYS A 105 9.98 14.83 2.17
N ARG A 106 11.13 15.06 1.53
CA ARG A 106 11.96 13.95 1.02
C ARG A 106 12.52 13.10 2.17
N GLU A 107 12.77 13.71 3.32
CA GLU A 107 13.29 13.12 4.56
C GLU A 107 12.21 12.27 5.25
N GLU A 108 11.01 12.82 5.41
CA GLU A 108 9.82 12.11 5.91
C GLU A 108 9.49 10.87 5.04
N LEU A 109 9.70 11.00 3.72
CA LEU A 109 9.53 9.92 2.75
C LEU A 109 10.61 8.82 2.92
N VAL A 110 11.89 9.17 3.15
CA VAL A 110 12.92 8.17 3.54
C VAL A 110 12.52 7.48 4.83
N LEU A 111 12.03 8.21 5.83
CA LEU A 111 11.60 7.62 7.11
C LEU A 111 10.41 6.65 6.94
N ARG A 112 9.47 6.91 6.00
CA ARG A 112 8.43 5.93 5.65
C ARG A 112 9.01 4.71 4.90
N TYR A 113 9.99 4.86 4.00
CA TYR A 113 10.66 3.72 3.35
C TYR A 113 11.45 2.86 4.36
N LEU A 114 12.16 3.47 5.31
CA LEU A 114 12.91 2.78 6.37
C LEU A 114 12.00 2.03 7.35
N ALA A 115 10.78 2.53 7.57
CA ALA A 115 9.83 1.96 8.53
C ALA A 115 8.86 0.92 7.94
N MET A 116 8.78 0.76 6.62
CA MET A 116 7.86 -0.21 6.00
C MET A 116 8.37 -1.65 6.15
N ASP A 117 7.42 -2.58 6.32
CA ASP A 117 7.70 -4.01 6.15
C ASP A 117 7.49 -4.45 4.70
N ILE A 118 6.52 -3.84 4.02
CA ILE A 118 6.05 -4.25 2.70
C ILE A 118 5.82 -3.00 1.83
N GLY A 119 6.66 -2.81 0.81
CA GLY A 119 6.43 -1.84 -0.25
C GLY A 119 5.41 -2.36 -1.26
N ILE A 120 4.46 -1.52 -1.68
CA ILE A 120 3.48 -1.85 -2.72
C ILE A 120 3.60 -0.86 -3.89
N VAL A 121 3.90 -1.36 -5.08
CA VAL A 121 3.97 -0.59 -6.33
C VAL A 121 3.20 -1.34 -7.42
N THR A 122 1.97 -0.90 -7.69
CA THR A 122 1.03 -1.65 -8.54
C THR A 122 0.44 -0.85 -9.71
N PRO A 123 1.24 -0.11 -10.49
CA PRO A 123 0.72 0.58 -11.66
C PRO A 123 0.23 -0.41 -12.72
N VAL A 124 -0.83 -0.02 -13.43
CA VAL A 124 -1.37 -0.75 -14.58
C VAL A 124 -0.40 -0.63 -15.77
N LYS A 125 0.23 0.53 -15.93
CA LYS A 125 1.34 0.76 -16.87
C LYS A 125 2.23 1.90 -16.39
N ASP A 126 3.54 1.67 -16.31
CA ASP A 126 4.54 2.66 -15.90
C ASP A 126 5.86 2.41 -16.63
N GLY A 127 6.39 3.41 -17.36
CA GLY A 127 7.62 3.22 -18.15
C GLY A 127 8.85 2.90 -17.30
N MET A 128 8.92 3.46 -16.10
CA MET A 128 9.89 3.12 -15.06
C MET A 128 9.33 3.60 -13.71
N ASN A 129 9.39 2.78 -12.68
CA ASN A 129 8.94 3.17 -11.35
C ASN A 129 10.14 3.32 -10.40
N LEU A 130 10.55 4.57 -10.20
CA LEU A 130 11.70 4.88 -9.34
C LEU A 130 11.38 4.65 -7.85
N VAL A 131 10.12 4.80 -7.42
CA VAL A 131 9.70 4.56 -6.04
C VAL A 131 10.00 3.12 -5.60
N ALA A 132 9.74 2.12 -6.46
CA ALA A 132 10.13 0.72 -6.19
C ALA A 132 11.64 0.55 -5.93
N LYS A 133 12.49 1.34 -6.60
CA LYS A 133 13.94 1.35 -6.39
C LYS A 133 14.32 2.10 -5.11
N GLU A 134 13.74 3.27 -4.87
CA GLU A 134 13.96 4.04 -3.65
C GLU A 134 13.57 3.24 -2.39
N MET A 135 12.44 2.52 -2.45
CA MET A 135 11.96 1.60 -1.43
C MET A 135 13.03 0.55 -1.07
N ILE A 136 13.44 -0.25 -2.04
CA ILE A 136 14.41 -1.35 -1.84
C ILE A 136 15.81 -0.85 -1.50
N LEU A 137 16.26 0.28 -2.05
CA LEU A 137 17.55 0.88 -1.70
C LEU A 137 17.55 1.49 -0.28
N SER A 138 16.41 1.98 0.21
CA SER A 138 16.29 2.50 1.57
C SER A 138 16.16 1.38 2.60
N ASN A 139 15.38 0.34 2.30
CA ASN A 139 15.19 -0.81 3.18
C ASN A 139 15.24 -2.14 2.40
N PRO A 140 16.44 -2.73 2.21
CA PRO A 140 16.61 -4.02 1.54
C PRO A 140 15.95 -5.22 2.23
N LYS A 141 15.47 -5.06 3.48
CA LYS A 141 14.80 -6.11 4.26
C LYS A 141 13.28 -6.09 4.13
N ALA A 142 12.71 -5.04 3.52
CA ALA A 142 11.28 -5.00 3.23
C ALA A 142 10.95 -5.92 2.05
N ALA A 143 9.79 -6.56 2.08
CA ALA A 143 9.22 -7.20 0.90
C ALA A 143 8.76 -6.13 -0.10
N LEU A 144 8.75 -6.45 -1.39
CA LEU A 144 8.20 -5.57 -2.43
C LEU A 144 7.19 -6.36 -3.26
N ILE A 145 5.94 -5.88 -3.29
CA ILE A 145 4.92 -6.36 -4.23
C ILE A 145 4.93 -5.42 -5.43
N LEU A 146 5.34 -5.94 -6.59
CA LEU A 146 5.62 -5.16 -7.81
C LEU A 146 4.80 -5.67 -9.00
N SER A 147 4.02 -4.77 -9.61
CA SER A 147 3.30 -5.05 -10.86
C SER A 147 4.25 -5.24 -12.04
N GLU A 148 3.99 -6.28 -12.85
CA GLU A 148 4.57 -6.52 -14.17
C GLU A 148 4.39 -5.32 -15.12
N GLY A 149 3.36 -4.50 -14.90
CA GLY A 149 3.10 -3.27 -15.65
C GLY A 149 4.09 -2.13 -15.39
N ALA A 150 5.02 -2.28 -14.44
CA ALA A 150 6.09 -1.31 -14.19
C ALA A 150 7.40 -1.72 -14.88
N GLY A 151 8.05 -0.82 -15.63
CA GLY A 151 9.35 -1.08 -16.26
C GLY A 151 10.47 -1.48 -15.29
N THR A 152 10.32 -1.21 -14.00
CA THR A 152 11.21 -1.71 -12.93
C THR A 152 11.17 -3.23 -12.79
N HIS A 153 10.02 -3.87 -13.09
CA HIS A 153 9.86 -5.32 -13.03
C HIS A 153 10.87 -6.03 -13.92
N HIS A 154 10.95 -5.66 -15.20
CA HIS A 154 11.91 -6.24 -16.14
C HIS A 154 13.35 -6.15 -15.63
N GLN A 155 13.75 -4.99 -15.10
CA GLN A 155 15.10 -4.82 -14.57
C GLN A 155 15.38 -5.66 -13.31
N PHE A 156 14.36 -5.98 -12.51
CA PHE A 156 14.46 -6.84 -11.31
C PHE A 156 14.28 -8.34 -11.60
N SER A 157 13.69 -8.72 -12.74
CA SER A 157 13.57 -10.13 -13.17
C SER A 157 14.72 -10.59 -14.07
N GLU A 158 15.25 -9.71 -14.93
CA GLU A 158 16.46 -9.94 -15.73
C GLU A 158 17.71 -9.97 -14.85
N ASN A 159 17.87 -8.97 -13.97
CA ASN A 159 18.97 -8.96 -13.01
C ASN A 159 18.53 -9.67 -11.73
N ARG A 160 18.94 -10.94 -11.58
CA ARG A 160 19.00 -11.61 -10.27
C ARG A 160 20.04 -10.93 -9.37
N LEU A 161 19.72 -9.73 -8.88
CA LEU A 161 20.49 -9.05 -7.84
C LEU A 161 20.44 -9.92 -6.58
N GLY A 162 21.57 -10.56 -6.26
CA GLY A 162 21.68 -11.69 -5.32
C GLY A 162 21.51 -11.36 -3.83
N GLY A 163 20.63 -10.43 -3.48
CA GLY A 163 20.07 -10.31 -2.14
C GLY A 163 18.74 -11.07 -2.06
N GLU A 164 18.35 -11.50 -0.85
CA GLU A 164 17.05 -12.12 -0.59
C GLU A 164 15.92 -11.09 -0.58
N TYR A 165 15.71 -10.42 -1.71
CA TYR A 165 14.52 -9.60 -1.91
C TYR A 165 13.31 -10.53 -1.98
N HIS A 166 12.40 -10.42 -1.00
CA HIS A 166 11.07 -11.00 -1.08
C HIS A 166 10.23 -10.21 -2.09
N LEU A 167 10.59 -10.35 -3.38
CA LEU A 167 9.91 -9.78 -4.53
C LEU A 167 8.69 -10.65 -4.82
N VAL A 168 7.56 -10.28 -4.24
CA VAL A 168 6.29 -10.96 -4.46
C VAL A 168 5.73 -10.46 -5.80
N ILE A 169 6.16 -11.11 -6.88
CA ILE A 169 5.55 -10.93 -8.20
C ILE A 169 4.17 -11.59 -8.13
N THR A 170 3.11 -10.78 -8.10
CA THR A 170 1.74 -11.27 -8.04
C THR A 170 0.84 -10.36 -8.83
N LEU A 171 0.06 -10.95 -9.74
CA LEU A 171 -1.10 -10.30 -10.33
C LEU A 171 -2.05 -9.91 -9.19
N PHE A 172 -2.14 -8.61 -8.87
CA PHE A 172 -2.89 -8.05 -7.72
C PHE A 172 -4.42 -8.34 -7.73
N LYS A 173 -4.89 -9.13 -8.70
CA LYS A 173 -6.22 -9.76 -8.79
C LYS A 173 -6.34 -11.06 -7.97
N GLN A 174 -5.23 -11.65 -7.50
CA GLN A 174 -5.18 -12.95 -6.81
C GLN A 174 -4.99 -12.87 -5.28
N ILE A 175 -4.73 -11.67 -4.74
CA ILE A 175 -4.76 -11.37 -3.29
C ILE A 175 -6.12 -10.76 -2.98
#